data_AF-A0A4S8MVH2-F1
#
_entry.id   AF-A0A4S8MVH2-F1
#
_cell.length_a   1.000
_cell.length_b   1.000
_cell.length_c   1.000
_cell.angle_alpha   90.00
_cell.angle_beta   90.00
_cell.angle_gamma   90.00
#
_symmetry.space_group_name_H-M   'P 1'
#
loop_
_entity.id
_entity.type
_entity.pdbx_description
1 polymer ?
#
loop_
_entity_poly.entity_id
_entity_poly.type
_entity_poly.pdbx_seq_one_letter_code
_entity_poly.pdbx_strand_id
1 'polypeptide(L)'
;MMNFSLQFCSLPNDILYTILTWVTPLDILRLRQTCKYLRDLTLEPLVWISAYRSSILFLPPGPSLSSPVHKIERTLIRAQKLDMKWDSILQGRATDSETAEKTVLFKTTRTRKFRTNELVIHAQFFWGRYLFFGFSRSFELYDLDREGDDWNEPVFRETGRKLQYPNLRDSNLTQNVQTGRGSEELGHILVVEQDKEVEV
;
A
#
# COMPACT_ATOMS: atom_id res chain seq x y z
N MET A 1 3.85 21.84 -46.79
CA MET A 1 3.16 21.32 -45.59
C MET A 1 3.84 21.95 -44.39
N MET A 2 3.15 22.77 -43.58
CA MET A 2 3.73 23.35 -42.37
C MET A 2 3.67 22.30 -41.26
N ASN A 3 4.83 21.83 -40.80
CA ASN A 3 4.94 20.99 -39.62
C ASN A 3 4.66 21.85 -38.39
N PHE A 4 3.44 21.80 -37.88
CA PHE A 4 3.14 22.31 -36.55
C PHE A 4 3.68 21.31 -35.53
N SER A 5 4.92 21.51 -35.09
CA SER A 5 5.41 20.85 -33.88
C SER A 5 4.64 21.44 -32.70
N LEU A 6 3.62 20.74 -32.23
CA LEU A 6 2.93 21.09 -30.99
C LEU A 6 3.95 21.03 -29.85
N GLN A 7 4.39 22.20 -29.41
CA GLN A 7 5.36 22.32 -28.34
C GLN A 7 4.62 22.15 -27.02
N PHE A 8 4.86 21.06 -26.29
CA PHE A 8 4.15 20.77 -25.04
C PHE A 8 4.14 21.94 -24.04
N CYS A 9 5.22 22.74 -24.03
CA CYS A 9 5.36 23.93 -23.20
C CYS A 9 4.48 25.12 -23.60
N SER A 10 3.78 25.09 -24.74
CA SER A 10 2.84 26.14 -25.15
C SER A 10 1.42 25.92 -24.63
N LEU A 11 1.15 24.79 -23.97
CA LEU A 11 -0.13 24.52 -23.34
C LEU A 11 -0.34 25.42 -22.11
N PRO A 12 -1.59 25.87 -21.86
CA PRO A 12 -1.93 26.57 -20.62
C PRO A 12 -1.60 25.72 -19.38
N ASN A 13 -1.19 26.38 -18.29
CA ASN A 13 -0.82 25.73 -17.03
C ASN A 13 -1.92 24.80 -16.51
N ASP A 14 -3.18 25.18 -16.60
CA ASP A 14 -4.31 24.37 -16.09
C ASP A 14 -4.42 23.02 -16.81
N ILE A 15 -4.16 23.00 -18.12
CA ILE A 15 -4.12 21.77 -18.92
C ILE A 15 -2.92 20.92 -18.50
N LEU A 16 -1.76 21.54 -18.29
CA LEU A 16 -0.56 20.83 -17.83
C LEU A 16 -0.75 20.23 -16.45
N TYR A 17 -1.34 20.95 -15.50
CA TYR A 17 -1.70 20.41 -14.19
C TYR A 17 -2.66 19.24 -14.31
N THR A 18 -3.70 19.37 -15.14
CA THR A 18 -4.66 18.29 -15.41
C THR A 18 -3.96 17.06 -15.98
N ILE A 19 -3.00 17.22 -16.88
CA ILE A 19 -2.21 16.09 -17.39
C ILE A 19 -1.38 15.47 -16.26
N LEU A 20 -0.67 16.29 -15.49
CA LEU A 20 0.18 15.85 -14.38
C LEU A 20 -0.59 15.09 -13.29
N THR A 21 -1.90 15.32 -13.11
CA THR A 21 -2.70 14.55 -12.13
C THR A 21 -2.84 13.06 -12.48
N TRP A 22 -2.60 12.69 -13.74
CA TRP A 22 -2.67 11.31 -14.24
C TRP A 22 -1.30 10.65 -14.38
N VAL A 23 -0.22 11.38 -14.11
CA VAL A 23 1.15 10.87 -14.25
C VAL A 23 1.60 10.22 -12.95
N THR A 24 2.32 9.10 -13.03
CA THR A 24 2.82 8.41 -11.84
C THR A 24 3.89 9.24 -11.12
N PRO A 25 4.04 9.14 -9.78
CA PRO A 25 5.06 9.88 -9.04
C PRO A 25 6.48 9.77 -9.61
N LEU A 26 6.90 8.58 -10.05
CA LEU A 26 8.21 8.36 -10.69
C LEU A 26 8.32 9.02 -12.06
N ASP A 27 7.25 9.05 -12.85
CA ASP A 27 7.25 9.72 -14.15
C ASP A 27 7.23 11.25 -14.01
N ILE A 28 6.58 11.79 -12.97
CA ILE A 28 6.68 13.21 -12.61
C ILE A 28 8.14 13.60 -12.35
N LEU A 29 8.91 12.76 -11.64
CA LEU A 29 10.34 12.98 -11.43
C LEU A 29 11.15 12.95 -12.73
N ARG A 30 10.80 12.08 -13.68
CA ARG A 30 11.44 12.04 -15.00
C ARG A 30 11.12 13.30 -15.80
N LEU A 31 9.87 13.76 -15.79
CA LEU A 31 9.45 15.01 -16.42
C LEU A 31 10.17 16.22 -15.83
N ARG A 32 10.41 16.24 -14.52
CA ARG A 32 11.20 17.30 -13.85
C ARG A 32 12.60 17.45 -14.45
N GLN A 33 13.18 16.40 -15.02
CA GLN A 33 14.53 16.40 -15.58
C GLN A 33 14.57 16.87 -17.05
N THR A 34 13.44 17.06 -17.72
CA THR A 34 13.43 17.35 -19.16
C THR A 34 13.64 18.83 -19.48
N CYS A 35 12.99 19.74 -18.76
CA CYS A 35 13.17 21.19 -18.96
C CYS A 35 12.86 22.01 -17.70
N LYS A 36 13.36 23.26 -17.64
CA LYS A 36 13.16 24.16 -16.49
C LYS A 36 11.68 24.43 -16.19
N TYR A 37 10.87 24.61 -17.23
CA TYR A 37 9.45 24.90 -17.08
C TYR A 37 8.68 23.73 -16.43
N LEU A 38 8.91 22.49 -16.88
CA LEU A 38 8.30 21.31 -16.25
C LEU A 38 8.89 21.04 -14.87
N ARG A 39 10.15 21.39 -14.64
CA ARG A 39 10.72 21.36 -13.29
C ARG A 39 9.94 22.26 -12.34
N ASP A 40 9.67 23.50 -12.73
CA ASP A 40 8.95 24.46 -11.88
C ASP A 40 7.50 24.02 -11.65
N LEU A 41 6.80 23.59 -12.72
CA LEU A 41 5.43 23.06 -12.62
C LEU A 41 5.34 21.83 -11.70
N THR A 42 6.32 20.92 -11.74
CA THR A 42 6.32 19.71 -10.90
C THR A 42 6.79 19.97 -9.46
N LEU A 43 7.16 21.20 -9.10
CA LEU A 43 7.44 21.59 -7.70
C LEU A 43 6.19 22.14 -6.99
N GLU A 44 5.11 22.35 -7.73
CA GLU A 44 3.87 22.88 -7.18
C GLU A 44 3.17 21.87 -6.26
N PRO A 45 2.76 22.27 -5.04
CA PRO A 45 2.13 21.36 -4.07
C PRO A 45 0.88 20.65 -4.61
N LEU A 46 0.10 21.35 -5.44
CA LEU A 46 -1.16 20.84 -5.99
C LEU A 46 -0.96 19.57 -6.82
N VAL A 47 0.15 19.48 -7.57
CA VAL A 47 0.48 18.29 -8.38
C VAL A 47 0.63 17.06 -7.48
N TRP A 48 1.42 17.19 -6.41
CA TRP A 48 1.70 16.08 -5.49
C TRP A 48 0.51 15.73 -4.60
N ILE A 49 -0.26 16.72 -4.14
CA ILE A 49 -1.50 16.48 -3.39
C ILE A 49 -2.51 15.76 -4.27
N SER A 50 -2.65 16.17 -5.54
CA SER A 50 -3.54 15.48 -6.48
C SER A 50 -3.07 14.05 -6.72
N ALA A 51 -1.79 13.85 -7.03
CA ALA A 51 -1.20 12.52 -7.22
C ALA A 51 -1.36 11.64 -5.97
N TYR A 52 -1.29 12.21 -4.77
CA TYR A 52 -1.54 11.49 -3.53
C TYR A 52 -2.98 11.01 -3.42
N ARG A 53 -3.94 11.90 -3.69
CA ARG A 53 -5.38 11.60 -3.56
C ARG A 53 -5.90 10.65 -4.63
N SER A 54 -5.34 10.71 -5.84
CA SER A 54 -5.72 9.83 -6.95
C SER A 54 -4.97 8.49 -6.94
N SER A 55 -4.00 8.32 -6.05
CA SER A 55 -3.18 7.11 -5.99
C SER A 55 -3.95 5.90 -5.49
N ILE A 56 -3.67 4.74 -6.08
CA ILE A 56 -4.08 3.43 -5.56
C ILE A 56 -3.05 2.83 -4.59
N LEU A 57 -1.95 3.53 -4.33
CA LEU A 57 -0.84 3.05 -3.50
C LEU A 57 -1.24 2.98 -2.02
N PHE A 58 -0.57 2.11 -1.27
CA PHE A 58 -0.67 2.07 0.19
C PHE A 58 0.01 3.31 0.81
N LEU A 59 -0.80 4.32 1.09
CA LEU A 59 -0.35 5.60 1.64
C LEU A 59 -0.84 5.77 3.09
N PRO A 60 -0.12 6.54 3.94
CA PRO A 60 -0.60 6.89 5.26
C PRO A 60 -1.89 7.74 5.18
N PRO A 61 -2.54 8.04 6.32
CA PRO A 61 -3.62 9.02 6.34
C PRO A 61 -3.16 10.34 5.72
N GLY A 62 -4.03 10.92 4.89
CA GLY A 62 -3.67 11.90 3.86
C GLY A 62 -2.83 13.10 4.31
N PRO A 63 -2.13 13.75 3.36
CA PRO A 63 -1.26 14.87 3.68
C PRO A 63 -2.09 16.02 4.23
N SER A 64 -1.60 16.65 5.30
CA SER A 64 -2.16 17.92 5.72
C SER A 64 -1.94 18.96 4.62
N LEU A 65 -2.83 19.93 4.48
CA LEU A 65 -2.61 21.07 3.55
C LEU A 65 -1.35 21.87 3.92
N SER A 66 -0.89 21.76 5.17
CA SER A 66 0.35 22.34 5.68
C SER A 66 1.59 21.47 5.45
N SER A 67 1.44 20.24 4.94
CA SER A 67 2.56 19.33 4.75
C SER A 67 3.48 19.87 3.66
N PRO A 68 4.80 19.92 3.90
CA PRO A 68 5.72 20.42 2.90
C PRO A 68 5.79 19.47 1.69
N VAL A 69 5.89 20.02 0.48
CA VAL A 69 5.81 19.27 -0.79
C VAL A 69 6.80 18.11 -0.83
N HIS A 70 8.05 18.34 -0.40
CA HIS A 70 9.09 17.32 -0.41
C HIS A 70 8.74 16.09 0.45
N LYS A 71 7.94 16.24 1.50
CA LYS A 71 7.48 15.13 2.35
C LYS A 71 6.44 14.30 1.62
N ILE A 72 5.46 14.95 0.98
CA ILE A 72 4.42 14.28 0.17
C ILE A 72 5.07 13.53 -1.00
N GLU A 73 5.97 14.20 -1.71
CA GLU A 73 6.77 13.64 -2.80
C GLU A 73 7.54 12.39 -2.33
N ARG A 74 8.31 12.50 -1.24
CA ARG A 74 9.08 11.37 -0.69
C ARG A 74 8.19 10.19 -0.31
N THR A 75 7.04 10.44 0.31
CA THR A 75 6.06 9.40 0.66
C THR A 75 5.52 8.70 -0.59
N LEU A 76 5.11 9.43 -1.62
CA LEU A 76 4.59 8.85 -2.86
C LEU A 76 5.63 8.03 -3.61
N ILE A 77 6.86 8.54 -3.73
CA ILE A 77 7.95 7.82 -4.37
C ILE A 77 8.27 6.53 -3.62
N ARG A 78 8.30 6.57 -2.28
CA ARG A 78 8.52 5.39 -1.46
C ARG A 78 7.42 4.36 -1.67
N ALA A 79 6.16 4.79 -1.60
CA ALA A 79 5.02 3.91 -1.81
C ALA A 79 5.04 3.26 -3.20
N GLN A 80 5.32 4.03 -4.26
CA GLN A 80 5.38 3.50 -5.62
C GLN A 80 6.55 2.51 -5.81
N LYS A 81 7.71 2.81 -5.25
CA LYS A 81 8.87 1.88 -5.31
C LYS A 81 8.57 0.57 -4.58
N LEU A 82 7.86 0.64 -3.46
CA LEU A 82 7.46 -0.54 -2.72
C LEU A 82 6.45 -1.37 -3.52
N ASP A 83 5.45 -0.73 -4.11
CA ASP A 83 4.44 -1.36 -4.96
C ASP A 83 5.07 -2.11 -6.15
N MET A 84 5.93 -1.44 -6.92
CA MET A 84 6.68 -2.07 -8.02
C MET A 84 7.50 -3.28 -7.55
N LYS A 85 8.07 -3.20 -6.34
CA LYS A 85 8.84 -4.30 -5.80
C LYS A 85 7.97 -5.46 -5.35
N TRP A 86 6.82 -5.15 -4.76
CA TRP A 86 5.82 -6.14 -4.38
C TRP A 86 5.35 -6.94 -5.58
N ASP A 87 5.02 -6.25 -6.67
CA ASP A 87 4.64 -6.88 -7.94
C ASP A 87 5.73 -7.77 -8.51
N SER A 88 6.99 -7.36 -8.41
CA SER A 88 8.12 -8.18 -8.85
C SER A 88 8.26 -9.48 -8.07
N ILE A 89 7.93 -9.48 -6.77
CA ILE A 89 7.95 -10.67 -5.91
C ILE A 89 6.79 -11.59 -6.29
N LEU A 90 5.58 -11.04 -6.42
CA LEU A 90 4.38 -11.82 -6.77
C LEU A 90 4.49 -12.49 -8.14
N GLN A 91 5.15 -11.84 -9.11
CA GLN A 91 5.33 -12.40 -10.45
C GLN A 91 6.44 -13.47 -10.51
N GLY A 92 7.10 -13.80 -9.40
CA GLY A 92 8.19 -14.78 -9.36
C GLY A 92 9.40 -14.40 -10.23
N ARG A 93 9.50 -13.14 -10.68
CA ARG A 93 10.57 -12.67 -11.58
C ARG A 93 11.88 -12.35 -10.86
N ALA A 94 11.89 -12.40 -9.53
CA ALA A 94 13.05 -12.04 -8.71
C ALA A 94 14.02 -13.22 -8.44
N THR A 95 13.86 -14.37 -9.10
CA THR A 95 14.53 -15.62 -8.72
C THR A 95 15.90 -15.88 -9.34
N ASP A 96 16.45 -15.00 -10.18
CA ASP A 96 17.77 -15.23 -10.79
C ASP A 96 18.93 -14.76 -9.86
N SER A 97 19.03 -15.50 -8.76
CA SER A 97 20.18 -16.05 -8.01
C SER A 97 21.44 -15.26 -7.62
N GLU A 98 21.73 -14.03 -8.05
CA GLU A 98 23.02 -13.41 -7.59
C GLU A 98 22.98 -11.92 -7.24
N THR A 99 21.99 -11.19 -7.75
CA THR A 99 21.70 -9.80 -7.29
C THR A 99 20.46 -9.72 -6.40
N ALA A 100 19.82 -10.87 -6.15
CA ALA A 100 18.62 -11.01 -5.34
C ALA A 100 18.85 -10.71 -3.84
N GLU A 101 20.08 -10.67 -3.32
CA GLU A 101 20.33 -10.29 -1.92
C GLU A 101 19.97 -8.81 -1.61
N LYS A 102 19.78 -7.97 -2.64
CA LYS A 102 19.11 -6.65 -2.47
C LYS A 102 17.60 -6.71 -2.67
N THR A 103 16.98 -7.87 -2.42
CA THR A 103 15.57 -7.94 -2.00
C THR A 103 15.34 -6.93 -0.89
N VAL A 104 14.14 -6.36 -0.83
CA VAL A 104 13.83 -5.40 0.22
C VAL A 104 13.85 -6.32 1.41
N LEU A 105 14.84 -6.14 2.27
CA LEU A 105 14.77 -6.68 3.60
C LEU A 105 13.55 -6.00 4.19
N PHE A 106 12.39 -6.65 4.04
CA PHE A 106 11.33 -6.40 4.98
C PHE A 106 11.96 -6.71 6.33
N LYS A 107 12.04 -5.70 7.20
CA LYS A 107 12.68 -5.85 8.51
C LYS A 107 12.12 -7.07 9.23
N THR A 108 10.84 -7.37 9.00
CA THR A 108 10.21 -8.54 9.56
C THR A 108 9.14 -9.06 8.61
N THR A 109 9.32 -10.29 8.15
CA THR A 109 8.24 -11.09 7.58
C THR A 109 7.60 -11.87 8.72
N ARG A 110 6.31 -11.62 8.97
CA ARG A 110 5.56 -12.27 10.04
C ARG A 110 4.58 -13.26 9.44
N THR A 111 4.70 -14.53 9.85
CA THR A 111 3.86 -15.64 9.36
C THR A 111 3.06 -16.24 10.49
N ARG A 112 1.74 -16.18 10.39
CA ARG A 112 0.85 -16.70 11.43
C ARG A 112 0.20 -18.00 10.98
N LYS A 113 0.25 -19.01 11.86
CA LYS A 113 -0.47 -20.27 11.67
C LYS A 113 -1.84 -20.18 12.32
N PHE A 114 -2.88 -20.44 11.53
CA PHE A 114 -4.25 -20.57 12.04
C PHE A 114 -4.52 -22.02 12.45
N ARG A 115 -5.43 -22.23 13.40
CA ARG A 115 -5.89 -23.59 13.72
C ARG A 115 -6.67 -24.14 12.54
N THR A 116 -6.55 -25.43 12.26
CA THR A 116 -7.17 -26.11 11.10
C THR A 116 -8.68 -25.91 10.96
N ASN A 117 -9.38 -25.57 12.05
CA ASN A 117 -10.83 -25.35 12.04
C ASN A 117 -11.25 -23.86 12.00
N GLU A 118 -10.30 -22.93 11.95
CA GLU A 118 -10.55 -21.49 11.96
C GLU A 118 -10.47 -20.93 10.55
N LEU A 119 -11.62 -20.86 9.87
CA LEU A 119 -11.72 -20.15 8.60
C LEU A 119 -11.65 -18.64 8.86
N VAL A 120 -10.61 -17.99 8.30
CA VAL A 120 -10.52 -16.53 8.25
C VAL A 120 -11.60 -16.03 7.28
N ILE A 121 -12.59 -15.33 7.81
CA ILE A 121 -13.68 -14.74 7.02
C ILE A 121 -13.30 -13.32 6.61
N HIS A 122 -12.58 -12.61 7.48
CA HIS A 122 -12.22 -11.22 7.29
C HIS A 122 -10.80 -10.95 7.78
N ALA A 123 -10.05 -10.15 7.05
CA ALA A 123 -8.75 -9.64 7.47
C ALA A 123 -8.65 -8.16 7.09
N GLN A 124 -8.32 -7.30 8.03
CA GLN A 124 -8.25 -5.86 7.79
C GLN A 124 -7.18 -5.20 8.66
N PHE A 125 -6.42 -4.29 8.05
CA PHE A 125 -5.52 -3.41 8.80
C PHE A 125 -6.28 -2.24 9.40
N PHE A 126 -5.95 -1.90 10.64
CA PHE A 126 -6.48 -0.76 11.35
C PHE A 126 -5.32 0.17 11.75
N TRP A 127 -5.35 1.39 11.22
CA TRP A 127 -4.32 2.43 11.42
C TRP A 127 -2.89 2.02 11.04
N GLY A 128 -2.71 1.02 10.17
CA GLY A 128 -1.39 0.55 9.73
C GLY A 128 -0.55 -0.12 10.83
N ARG A 129 -1.06 -0.18 12.06
CA ARG A 129 -0.40 -0.78 13.22
C ARG A 129 -1.10 -2.04 13.69
N TYR A 130 -2.43 -2.09 13.59
CA TYR A 130 -3.18 -3.22 14.06
C TYR A 130 -3.67 -4.08 12.90
N LEU A 131 -3.64 -5.39 13.08
CA LEU A 131 -4.21 -6.34 12.15
C LEU A 131 -5.37 -7.06 12.80
N PHE A 132 -6.55 -6.87 12.23
CA PHE A 132 -7.78 -7.48 12.66
C PHE A 132 -8.07 -8.72 11.82
N PHE A 133 -8.30 -9.85 12.49
CA PHE A 133 -8.80 -11.08 11.89
C PHE A 133 -10.19 -11.40 12.42
N GLY A 134 -11.15 -11.53 11.52
CA GLY A 134 -12.49 -12.05 11.79
C GLY A 134 -12.59 -13.51 11.38
N PHE A 135 -13.01 -14.35 12.31
CA PHE A 135 -13.32 -15.77 12.11
C PHE A 135 -14.82 -16.01 12.28
N SER A 136 -15.27 -17.24 12.01
CA SER A 136 -16.68 -17.63 12.15
C SER A 136 -17.26 -17.49 13.57
N ARG A 137 -16.41 -17.58 14.61
CA ARG A 137 -16.84 -17.59 16.02
C ARG A 137 -15.97 -16.72 16.93
N SER A 138 -15.01 -16.02 16.36
CA SER A 138 -14.08 -15.21 17.11
C SER A 138 -13.55 -14.10 16.24
N PHE A 139 -12.96 -13.11 16.88
CA PHE A 139 -12.08 -12.20 16.19
C PHE A 139 -10.87 -11.92 17.06
N GLU A 140 -9.81 -11.49 16.42
CA GLU A 140 -8.52 -11.28 17.04
C GLU A 140 -7.87 -10.02 16.48
N LEU A 141 -7.25 -9.24 17.35
CA LEU A 141 -6.53 -8.03 17.02
C LEU A 141 -5.06 -8.20 17.39
N TYR A 142 -4.19 -8.00 16.42
CA TYR A 142 -2.75 -8.05 16.57
C TYR A 142 -2.18 -6.64 16.53
N ASP A 143 -1.18 -6.38 17.36
CA ASP A 143 -0.36 -5.17 17.27
C ASP A 143 0.93 -5.52 16.54
N LEU A 144 1.12 -4.93 15.37
CA LEU A 144 2.25 -5.19 14.49
C LEU A 144 3.53 -4.51 14.98
N ASP A 145 3.38 -3.42 15.74
CA ASP A 145 4.51 -2.70 16.35
C ASP A 145 5.01 -3.42 17.63
N ARG A 146 4.38 -4.54 18.05
CA ARG A 146 4.82 -5.31 19.22
C ARG A 146 6.18 -5.96 18.93
N GLU A 147 7.17 -5.63 19.75
CA GLU A 147 8.54 -6.14 19.66
C GLU A 147 8.64 -7.59 20.17
N GLY A 148 9.59 -8.36 19.62
CA GLY A 148 9.88 -9.73 20.02
C GLY A 148 8.98 -10.81 19.39
N ASP A 149 9.02 -12.02 19.96
CA ASP A 149 8.28 -13.19 19.47
C ASP A 149 6.79 -13.19 19.83
N ASP A 150 6.37 -12.25 20.69
CA ASP A 150 5.02 -12.11 21.23
C ASP A 150 3.97 -11.67 20.21
N TRP A 151 4.37 -11.33 18.98
CA TRP A 151 3.44 -10.86 17.96
C TRP A 151 2.44 -11.93 17.50
N ASN A 152 2.77 -13.21 17.74
CA ASN A 152 1.87 -14.33 17.47
C ASN A 152 0.66 -14.35 18.43
N GLU A 153 0.70 -13.56 19.50
CA GLU A 153 -0.39 -13.44 20.45
C GLU A 153 -1.26 -12.20 20.15
N PRO A 154 -2.59 -12.38 20.07
CA PRO A 154 -3.47 -11.25 19.90
C PRO A 154 -3.43 -10.37 21.14
N VAL A 155 -3.37 -9.05 20.93
CA VAL A 155 -3.54 -8.06 21.99
C VAL A 155 -4.99 -8.05 22.48
N PHE A 156 -5.92 -8.43 21.61
CA PHE A 156 -7.32 -8.64 21.96
C PHE A 156 -7.88 -9.87 21.25
N ARG A 157 -8.56 -10.74 21.99
CA ARG A 157 -9.28 -11.90 21.46
C ARG A 157 -10.65 -11.94 22.10
N GLU A 158 -11.69 -11.93 21.27
CA GLU A 158 -13.05 -12.23 21.71
C GLU A 158 -13.49 -13.54 21.05
N THR A 159 -13.83 -14.51 21.87
CA THR A 159 -14.46 -15.76 21.45
C THR A 159 -15.95 -15.66 21.76
N GLY A 160 -16.76 -15.57 20.72
CA GLY A 160 -18.20 -15.44 20.88
C GLY A 160 -18.77 -16.64 21.62
N ARG A 161 -19.35 -16.43 22.81
CA ARG A 161 -20.45 -17.27 23.29
C ARG A 161 -21.60 -17.05 22.29
N LYS A 162 -21.87 -18.03 21.40
CA LYS A 162 -22.95 -18.02 20.38
C LYS A 162 -23.47 -16.59 20.13
N LEU A 163 -22.72 -15.79 19.38
CA LEU A 163 -23.27 -14.55 18.86
C LEU A 163 -24.42 -14.96 17.95
N GLN A 164 -25.66 -14.82 18.44
CA GLN A 164 -26.84 -14.91 17.59
C GLN A 164 -26.77 -13.70 16.67
N TYR A 165 -26.06 -13.83 15.56
CA TYR A 165 -26.14 -12.86 14.49
C TYR A 165 -27.58 -12.89 13.98
N PRO A 166 -28.36 -11.81 14.14
CA PRO A 166 -29.66 -11.73 13.49
C PRO A 166 -29.38 -11.76 11.99
N ASN A 167 -29.88 -12.78 11.30
CA ASN A 167 -29.79 -13.03 9.86
C ASN A 167 -29.29 -11.83 9.03
N LEU A 168 -27.96 -11.69 8.89
CA LEU A 168 -27.35 -10.78 7.93
C LEU A 168 -27.34 -11.50 6.58
N ARG A 169 -28.49 -11.48 5.90
CA ARG A 169 -28.64 -12.07 4.56
C ARG A 169 -28.34 -11.10 3.41
N ASP A 170 -28.19 -9.80 3.66
CA ASP A 170 -28.21 -8.81 2.58
C ASP A 170 -27.10 -7.74 2.68
N SER A 171 -25.83 -8.13 2.69
CA SER A 171 -24.75 -7.16 2.47
C SER A 171 -23.73 -7.69 1.46
N ASN A 172 -23.89 -7.25 0.21
CA ASN A 172 -22.93 -7.38 -0.88
C ASN A 172 -21.67 -6.54 -0.59
N LEU A 173 -20.83 -6.97 0.35
CA LEU A 173 -19.47 -6.46 0.47
C LEU A 173 -18.54 -7.33 -0.37
N THR A 174 -18.02 -6.70 -1.42
CA THR A 174 -17.10 -7.24 -2.42
C THR A 174 -15.85 -7.82 -1.76
N GLN A 175 -15.69 -9.13 -1.93
CA GLN A 175 -14.50 -9.89 -1.61
C GLN A 175 -13.38 -9.58 -2.62
N ASN A 176 -12.19 -9.29 -2.11
CA ASN A 176 -10.93 -9.56 -2.81
C ASN A 176 -9.95 -10.17 -1.79
N VAL A 177 -10.28 -11.36 -1.30
CA VAL A 177 -9.30 -12.25 -0.66
C VAL A 177 -9.37 -13.56 -1.43
N GLN A 178 -8.41 -13.78 -2.34
CA GLN A 178 -8.24 -15.07 -3.00
C GLN A 178 -7.75 -16.08 -1.95
N THR A 179 -8.67 -16.80 -1.33
CA THR A 179 -8.34 -18.02 -0.59
C THR A 179 -8.28 -19.16 -1.60
N GLY A 180 -7.07 -19.64 -1.93
CA GLY A 180 -6.88 -20.85 -2.72
C GLY A 180 -7.59 -22.04 -2.05
N ARG A 181 -8.44 -22.75 -2.80
CA ARG A 181 -9.07 -24.00 -2.35
C ARG A 181 -8.28 -25.19 -2.87
N GLY A 182 -7.75 -26.00 -1.95
CA GLY A 182 -7.34 -27.37 -2.23
C GLY A 182 -6.06 -27.74 -1.50
N SER A 183 -6.11 -28.85 -0.76
CA SER A 183 -5.05 -29.38 0.12
C SER A 183 -5.01 -28.74 1.51
N GLU A 184 -4.54 -29.51 2.50
CA GLU A 184 -4.34 -29.16 3.92
C GLU A 184 -3.25 -28.07 4.09
N GLU A 185 -3.36 -26.99 3.33
CA GLU A 185 -2.39 -25.91 3.32
C GLU A 185 -2.73 -24.93 4.46
N LEU A 186 -1.76 -24.80 5.36
CA LEU A 186 -1.69 -23.73 6.33
C LEU A 186 -1.90 -22.40 5.59
N GLY A 187 -2.98 -21.67 5.91
CA GLY A 187 -3.17 -20.32 5.42
C GLY A 187 -2.04 -19.43 5.92
N HIS A 188 -1.18 -18.98 5.03
CA HIS A 188 -0.10 -18.04 5.34
C HIS A 188 -0.56 -16.63 5.00
N ILE A 189 -0.59 -15.74 6.00
CA ILE A 189 -0.84 -14.31 5.78
C ILE A 189 0.47 -13.59 6.01
N LEU A 190 0.97 -12.95 4.96
CA LEU A 190 2.20 -12.17 4.96
C LEU A 190 1.88 -10.75 5.41
N VAL A 191 2.34 -10.38 6.60
CA VAL A 191 2.23 -9.00 7.09
C VAL A 191 3.58 -8.35 6.99
N VAL A 192 3.62 -7.18 6.37
CA VAL A 192 4.84 -6.44 6.08
C VAL A 192 4.79 -5.07 6.74
N GLU A 193 5.73 -4.85 7.65
CA GLU A 193 5.93 -3.61 8.39
C GLU A 193 6.96 -2.73 7.67
N GLN A 194 6.66 -1.44 7.48
CA GLN A 194 7.60 -0.46 6.93
C GLN A 194 8.23 0.36 8.04
N ASP A 195 9.52 0.70 7.88
CA ASP A 195 10.25 1.51 8.85
C ASP A 195 9.58 2.89 9.09
N LYS A 196 9.32 3.18 10.36
CA LYS A 196 9.34 4.55 10.87
C LYS A 196 10.81 4.94 10.99
N GLU A 197 11.35 5.65 10.00
CA GLU A 197 12.65 6.32 10.16
C GLU A 197 12.53 7.31 11.32
N VAL A 198 13.38 7.15 12.34
CA VAL A 198 13.63 8.17 13.36
C VAL A 198 14.25 9.36 12.65
N GLU A 199 13.55 10.50 12.62
CA GLU A 199 14.14 11.77 12.22
C GLU A 199 15.27 12.09 13.21
N VAL A 200 16.51 12.04 12.72
CA VAL A 200 17.73 12.53 13.42
C VAL A 200 17.91 14.00 13.12
#